data_AF-A0A838FFY6-F1
#
_entry.id   AF-A0A838FFY6-F1
#
_cell.length_a   1.000
_cell.length_b   1.000
_cell.length_c   1.000
_cell.angle_alpha   90.00
_cell.angle_beta   90.00
_cell.angle_gamma   90.00
#
_symmetry.space_group_name_H-M   'P 1'
#
loop_
_entity.id
_entity.type
_entity.pdbx_description
1 polymer ?
#
loop_
_entity_poly.entity_id
_entity_poly.type
_entity_poly.pdbx_seq_one_letter_code
_entity_poly.pdbx_strand_id
1 'polypeptide(L)'
;MKIRLLLTFAMLTILTYAGFCQSAQVVSAWNYVKYGQFEEAKNAINQATLDAKTSTWPKTWYYRANIYLAIYGDTTFRKNNPGALTEAITSYQKAMEINPKNEFKDQILAGLQESALNSFNEGVAPYNTKNYEVAYTAFRQAADVYTYINKTFSLDVVDTTATLYAANAATKLKKYDEAKALYQGLLDKGISR
;
A
#
# COMPACT_ATOMS: atom_id res chain seq x y z
N MET A 1 -19.68 -48.32 -17.40
CA MET A 1 -18.47 -47.52 -17.74
C MET A 1 -18.79 -46.15 -18.35
N LYS A 2 -19.78 -46.02 -19.25
CA LYS A 2 -20.15 -44.74 -19.91
C LYS A 2 -20.66 -43.63 -18.98
N ILE A 3 -21.38 -43.97 -17.91
CA ILE A 3 -21.92 -42.99 -16.92
C ILE A 3 -20.83 -42.41 -16.01
N ARG A 4 -19.80 -43.21 -15.66
CA ARG A 4 -18.65 -42.71 -14.89
C ARG A 4 -17.81 -41.72 -15.70
N LEU A 5 -17.69 -41.92 -17.01
CA LEU A 5 -16.96 -41.04 -17.93
C LEU A 5 -17.65 -39.67 -18.13
N LEU A 6 -18.99 -39.63 -18.11
CA LEU A 6 -19.80 -38.41 -18.21
C LEU A 6 -19.72 -37.54 -16.94
N LEU A 7 -19.64 -38.16 -15.76
CA LEU A 7 -19.50 -37.43 -14.49
C LEU A 7 -18.11 -36.79 -14.31
N THR A 8 -17.05 -37.42 -14.83
CA THR A 8 -15.71 -36.82 -14.82
C THR A 8 -15.61 -35.64 -15.78
N PHE A 9 -16.34 -35.66 -16.90
CA PHE A 9 -16.36 -34.56 -17.87
C PHE A 9 -17.16 -33.34 -17.37
N ALA A 10 -18.28 -33.56 -16.66
CA ALA A 10 -19.08 -32.48 -16.08
C ALA A 10 -18.38 -31.78 -14.89
N MET A 11 -17.52 -32.49 -14.14
CA MET A 11 -16.75 -31.92 -13.05
C MET A 11 -15.55 -31.08 -13.53
N LEU A 12 -15.04 -31.36 -14.74
CA LEU A 12 -13.96 -30.57 -15.37
C LEU A 12 -14.47 -29.25 -15.97
N THR A 13 -15.75 -29.14 -16.31
CA THR A 13 -16.30 -27.92 -16.94
C THR A 13 -16.64 -26.78 -15.96
N ILE A 14 -16.73 -27.06 -14.65
CA ILE A 14 -17.05 -26.04 -13.63
C ILE A 14 -15.83 -25.15 -13.29
N LEU A 15 -14.62 -25.57 -13.63
CA LEU A 15 -13.39 -24.82 -13.34
C LEU A 15 -13.13 -23.60 -14.24
N THR A 16 -13.99 -23.32 -15.24
CA THR A 16 -13.73 -22.26 -16.24
C THR A 16 -14.61 -21.01 -16.11
N TYR A 17 -15.62 -21.00 -15.22
CA TYR A 17 -16.49 -19.83 -15.03
C TYR A 17 -15.99 -18.82 -13.99
N ALA A 18 -14.93 -19.13 -13.23
CA ALA A 18 -14.39 -18.23 -12.22
C ALA A 18 -13.77 -16.94 -12.82
N GLY A 19 -13.28 -16.99 -14.06
CA GLY A 19 -12.50 -15.90 -14.68
C GLY A 19 -13.30 -14.65 -15.10
N PHE A 20 -14.63 -14.75 -15.25
CA PHE A 20 -15.46 -13.58 -15.58
C PHE A 20 -15.99 -12.85 -14.34
N CYS A 21 -16.15 -13.55 -13.20
CA CYS A 21 -16.65 -12.95 -11.96
C CYS A 21 -15.63 -11.99 -11.33
N GLN A 22 -14.34 -12.35 -11.37
CA GLN A 22 -13.26 -11.60 -10.71
C GLN A 22 -13.10 -10.18 -11.28
N SER A 23 -13.30 -10.01 -12.59
CA SER A 23 -13.23 -8.70 -13.25
C SER A 23 -14.32 -7.74 -12.76
N ALA A 24 -15.53 -8.25 -12.52
CA ALA A 24 -16.63 -7.46 -11.94
C ALA A 24 -16.37 -7.16 -10.46
N GLN A 25 -15.75 -8.09 -9.73
CA GLN A 25 -15.40 -7.91 -8.31
C GLN A 25 -14.44 -6.74 -8.08
N VAL A 26 -13.52 -6.44 -9.00
CA VAL A 26 -12.64 -5.26 -8.90
C VAL A 26 -13.48 -3.97 -8.76
N VAL A 27 -14.47 -3.78 -9.63
CA VAL A 27 -15.31 -2.57 -9.61
C VAL A 27 -16.29 -2.60 -8.43
N SER A 28 -16.87 -3.76 -8.12
CA SER A 28 -17.77 -3.92 -6.98
C SER A 28 -17.08 -3.63 -5.65
N ALA A 29 -15.81 -4.04 -5.49
CA ALA A 29 -15.02 -3.76 -4.29
C ALA A 29 -14.92 -2.26 -4.01
N TRP A 30 -14.71 -1.45 -5.06
CA TRP A 30 -14.71 0.00 -4.91
C TRP A 30 -16.08 0.57 -4.54
N ASN A 31 -17.17 -0.02 -5.04
CA ASN A 31 -18.51 0.40 -4.66
C ASN A 31 -18.86 0.06 -3.20
N TYR A 32 -18.39 -1.07 -2.67
CA TYR A 32 -18.59 -1.42 -1.26
C TYR A 32 -18.04 -0.35 -0.30
N VAL A 33 -16.91 0.30 -0.64
CA VAL A 33 -16.35 1.42 0.13
C VAL A 33 -17.36 2.56 0.29
N LYS A 34 -18.10 2.89 -0.77
CA LYS A 34 -19.09 3.99 -0.75
C LYS A 34 -20.25 3.73 0.22
N TYR A 35 -20.52 2.46 0.53
CA TYR A 35 -21.57 2.05 1.46
C TYR A 35 -21.02 1.68 2.85
N GLY A 36 -19.73 1.94 3.12
CA GLY A 36 -19.08 1.60 4.39
C GLY A 36 -18.88 0.09 4.60
N GLN A 37 -19.04 -0.71 3.55
CA GLN A 37 -18.90 -2.18 3.58
C GLN A 37 -17.43 -2.57 3.42
N PHE A 38 -16.59 -2.14 4.37
CA PHE A 38 -15.14 -2.25 4.27
C PHE A 38 -14.64 -3.69 4.28
N GLU A 39 -15.30 -4.58 5.02
CA GLU A 39 -14.91 -6.00 5.07
C GLU A 39 -15.17 -6.69 3.74
N GLU A 40 -16.34 -6.44 3.14
CA GLU A 40 -16.70 -6.92 1.82
C GLU A 40 -15.79 -6.34 0.73
N ALA A 41 -15.49 -5.03 0.80
CA ALA A 41 -14.54 -4.39 -0.09
C ALA A 41 -13.16 -5.05 -0.02
N LYS A 42 -12.62 -5.23 1.18
CA LYS A 42 -11.32 -5.86 1.45
C LYS A 42 -11.28 -7.29 0.91
N ASN A 43 -12.31 -8.09 1.19
CA ASN A 43 -12.37 -9.47 0.76
C ASN A 43 -12.48 -9.59 -0.76
N ALA A 44 -13.36 -8.80 -1.39
CA ALA A 44 -13.52 -8.81 -2.84
C ALA A 44 -12.23 -8.40 -3.57
N ILE A 45 -11.57 -7.32 -3.13
CA ILE A 45 -10.36 -6.84 -3.80
C ILE A 45 -9.16 -7.76 -3.58
N ASN A 46 -9.04 -8.38 -2.40
CA ASN A 46 -7.97 -9.35 -2.14
C ASN A 46 -8.15 -10.64 -2.93
N GLN A 47 -9.39 -11.08 -3.20
CA GLN A 47 -9.60 -12.20 -4.12
C GLN A 47 -9.20 -11.82 -5.55
N ALA A 48 -9.54 -10.61 -5.99
CA ALA A 48 -9.16 -10.12 -7.31
C ALA A 48 -7.63 -9.96 -7.50
N THR A 49 -6.83 -9.80 -6.44
CA THR A 49 -5.37 -9.82 -6.58
C THR A 49 -4.77 -11.22 -6.71
N LEU A 50 -5.55 -12.29 -6.45
CA LEU A 50 -5.10 -13.68 -6.59
C LEU A 50 -5.42 -14.28 -7.96
N ASP A 51 -6.34 -13.67 -8.73
CA ASP A 51 -6.69 -14.16 -10.06
C ASP A 51 -5.65 -13.78 -11.12
N ALA A 52 -5.33 -14.76 -11.97
CA ALA A 52 -4.25 -14.66 -12.96
C ALA A 52 -4.46 -13.53 -13.97
N LYS A 53 -5.71 -13.12 -14.21
CA LYS A 53 -6.04 -12.01 -15.10
C LYS A 53 -6.05 -10.70 -14.33
N THR A 54 -6.86 -10.58 -13.28
CA THR A 54 -7.07 -9.30 -12.59
C THR A 54 -5.87 -8.85 -11.76
N SER A 55 -5.00 -9.76 -11.33
CA SER A 55 -3.72 -9.42 -10.69
C SER A 55 -2.74 -8.69 -11.61
N THR A 56 -2.92 -8.78 -12.93
CA THR A 56 -2.09 -8.06 -13.92
C THR A 56 -2.59 -6.65 -14.21
N TRP A 57 -3.73 -6.26 -13.62
CA TRP A 57 -4.36 -4.96 -13.91
C TRP A 57 -3.91 -3.90 -12.91
N PRO A 58 -3.33 -2.77 -13.36
CA PRO A 58 -3.03 -1.63 -12.49
C PRO A 58 -4.24 -1.18 -11.66
N LYS A 59 -5.43 -1.18 -12.26
CA LYS A 59 -6.71 -0.84 -11.60
C LYS A 59 -6.99 -1.68 -10.36
N THR A 60 -6.71 -2.99 -10.38
CA THR A 60 -6.96 -3.88 -9.23
C THR A 60 -6.13 -3.45 -8.02
N TRP A 61 -4.84 -3.21 -8.23
CA TRP A 61 -3.94 -2.79 -7.17
C TRP A 61 -4.21 -1.35 -6.72
N TYR A 62 -4.55 -0.44 -7.64
CA TYR A 62 -4.98 0.91 -7.31
C TYR A 62 -6.24 0.92 -6.43
N TYR A 63 -7.25 0.10 -6.76
CA TYR A 63 -8.46 -0.01 -5.93
C TYR A 63 -8.17 -0.68 -4.59
N ARG A 64 -7.30 -1.70 -4.56
CA ARG A 64 -6.82 -2.29 -3.29
C ARG A 64 -6.20 -1.22 -2.41
N ALA A 65 -5.34 -0.39 -2.98
CA ALA A 65 -4.68 0.69 -2.26
C ALA A 65 -5.68 1.66 -1.63
N ASN A 66 -6.65 2.14 -2.40
CA ASN A 66 -7.69 3.03 -1.90
C ASN A 66 -8.58 2.39 -0.84
N ILE A 67 -8.94 1.10 -0.99
CA ILE A 67 -9.75 0.36 -0.01
C ILE A 67 -9.02 0.29 1.32
N TYR A 68 -7.73 -0.07 1.30
CA TYR A 68 -6.91 -0.15 2.50
C TYR A 68 -6.66 1.22 3.13
N LEU A 69 -6.50 2.28 2.32
CA LEU A 69 -6.40 3.64 2.83
C LEU A 69 -7.72 4.12 3.46
N ALA A 70 -8.87 3.73 2.91
CA ALA A 70 -10.18 4.01 3.51
C ALA A 70 -10.39 3.23 4.82
N ILE A 71 -9.99 1.96 4.87
CA ILE A 71 -9.96 1.15 6.11
C ILE A 71 -9.07 1.80 7.16
N TYR A 72 -7.90 2.32 6.74
CA TYR A 72 -7.06 3.10 7.60
C TYR A 72 -7.80 4.35 8.08
N GLY A 73 -8.43 5.14 7.21
CA GLY A 73 -9.18 6.33 7.61
C GLY A 73 -10.29 6.09 8.65
N ASP A 74 -10.89 4.90 8.67
CA ASP A 74 -11.94 4.55 9.62
C ASP A 74 -11.39 4.06 10.97
N THR A 75 -11.78 4.73 12.06
CA THR A 75 -11.25 4.44 13.40
C THR A 75 -11.67 3.07 13.97
N THR A 76 -12.80 2.52 13.52
CA THR A 76 -13.29 1.21 13.97
C THR A 76 -12.59 0.11 13.20
N PHE A 77 -12.54 0.23 11.87
CA PHE A 77 -11.92 -0.76 11.01
C PHE A 77 -10.40 -0.77 11.11
N ARG A 78 -9.74 0.39 11.28
CA ARG A 78 -8.27 0.47 11.47
C ARG A 78 -7.80 -0.42 12.62
N LYS A 79 -8.51 -0.43 13.75
CA LYS A 79 -8.15 -1.23 14.94
C LYS A 79 -8.07 -2.72 14.65
N ASN A 80 -8.96 -3.22 13.79
CA ASN A 80 -9.04 -4.62 13.41
C ASN A 80 -8.21 -4.96 12.16
N ASN A 81 -7.57 -3.98 11.55
CA ASN A 81 -6.74 -4.13 10.35
C ASN A 81 -5.38 -3.44 10.56
N PRO A 82 -4.56 -3.90 11.54
CA PRO A 82 -3.22 -3.37 11.71
C PRO A 82 -2.42 -3.55 10.41
N GLY A 83 -1.67 -2.52 10.01
CA GLY A 83 -0.92 -2.53 8.75
C GLY A 83 -1.73 -2.14 7.52
N ALA A 84 -3.00 -1.73 7.65
CA ALA A 84 -3.79 -1.24 6.50
C ALA A 84 -3.09 -0.14 5.69
N LEU A 85 -2.38 0.77 6.37
CA LEU A 85 -1.60 1.80 5.70
C LEU A 85 -0.45 1.22 4.86
N THR A 86 0.29 0.25 5.39
CA THR A 86 1.37 -0.44 4.68
C THR A 86 0.84 -1.23 3.48
N GLU A 87 -0.33 -1.86 3.61
CA GLU A 87 -1.01 -2.53 2.50
C GLU A 87 -1.45 -1.55 1.40
N ALA A 88 -1.90 -0.34 1.78
CA ALA A 88 -2.22 0.71 0.82
C ALA A 88 -0.98 1.13 0.02
N ILE A 89 0.13 1.42 0.72
CA ILE A 89 1.41 1.81 0.11
C ILE A 89 1.90 0.73 -0.87
N THR A 90 1.96 -0.52 -0.41
CA THR A 90 2.45 -1.66 -1.20
C THR A 90 1.58 -1.86 -2.45
N SER A 91 0.26 -1.67 -2.32
CA SER A 91 -0.67 -1.77 -3.44
C SER A 91 -0.50 -0.64 -4.45
N TYR A 92 -0.27 0.59 -4.01
CA TYR A 92 0.06 1.70 -4.92
C TYR A 92 1.37 1.46 -5.67
N GLN A 93 2.41 1.00 -4.97
CA GLN A 93 3.69 0.67 -5.58
C GLN A 93 3.54 -0.42 -6.63
N LYS A 94 2.78 -1.48 -6.31
CA LYS A 94 2.50 -2.57 -7.25
C LYS A 94 1.68 -2.09 -8.45
N ALA A 95 0.70 -1.22 -8.22
CA ALA A 95 -0.11 -0.63 -9.27
C ALA A 95 0.78 0.11 -10.28
N MET A 96 1.76 0.90 -9.84
CA MET A 96 2.69 1.58 -10.74
C MET A 96 3.70 0.64 -11.41
N GLU A 97 4.20 -0.37 -10.70
CA GLU A 97 5.16 -1.35 -11.23
C GLU A 97 4.66 -2.06 -12.49
N ILE A 98 3.36 -2.38 -12.55
CA ILE A 98 2.76 -3.14 -13.66
C ILE A 98 2.02 -2.25 -14.68
N ASN A 99 2.27 -0.94 -14.67
CA ASN A 99 1.46 0.04 -15.38
C ASN A 99 2.21 0.82 -16.47
N PRO A 100 2.53 0.15 -17.60
CA PRO A 100 3.25 0.79 -18.71
C PRO A 100 2.47 1.95 -19.35
N LYS A 101 1.15 2.01 -19.13
CA LYS A 101 0.26 3.04 -19.68
C LYS A 101 0.03 4.22 -18.73
N ASN A 102 0.63 4.22 -17.55
CA ASN A 102 0.45 5.26 -16.54
C ASN A 102 -1.02 5.50 -16.14
N GLU A 103 -1.86 4.46 -16.17
CA GLU A 103 -3.24 4.52 -15.67
C GLU A 103 -3.26 4.95 -14.20
N PHE A 104 -4.08 5.94 -13.84
CA PHE A 104 -4.17 6.46 -12.46
C PHE A 104 -2.86 7.06 -11.90
N LYS A 105 -1.85 7.36 -12.72
CA LYS A 105 -0.53 7.83 -12.25
C LYS A 105 -0.62 8.96 -11.23
N ASP A 106 -1.39 10.00 -11.52
CA ASP A 106 -1.50 11.18 -10.65
C ASP A 106 -2.26 10.86 -9.36
N GLN A 107 -3.28 10.00 -9.43
CA GLN A 107 -4.03 9.54 -8.27
C GLN A 107 -3.20 8.62 -7.37
N ILE A 108 -2.36 7.76 -7.97
CA ILE A 108 -1.43 6.92 -7.22
C ILE A 108 -0.37 7.77 -6.54
N LEU A 109 0.18 8.79 -7.23
CA LEU A 109 1.10 9.74 -6.61
C LEU A 109 0.48 10.44 -5.41
N ALA A 110 -0.74 10.97 -5.55
CA ALA A 110 -1.46 11.61 -4.46
C ALA A 110 -1.72 10.64 -3.28
N GLY A 111 -2.14 9.40 -3.57
CA GLY A 111 -2.36 8.39 -2.54
C GLY A 111 -1.09 7.95 -1.81
N LEU A 112 0.05 7.91 -2.51
CA LEU A 112 1.36 7.67 -1.88
C LEU A 112 1.77 8.84 -0.97
N GLN A 113 1.58 10.08 -1.41
CA GLN A 113 1.87 11.27 -0.60
C GLN A 113 1.00 11.32 0.67
N GLU A 114 -0.29 11.04 0.53
CA GLU A 114 -1.19 10.91 1.69
C GLU A 114 -0.73 9.79 2.63
N SER A 115 -0.35 8.64 2.07
CA SER A 115 0.12 7.51 2.88
C SER A 115 1.42 7.81 3.61
N ALA A 116 2.33 8.59 3.00
CA ALA A 116 3.56 9.04 3.63
C ALA A 116 3.27 9.99 4.80
N LEU A 117 2.35 10.95 4.62
CA LEU A 117 1.91 11.85 5.68
C LEU A 117 1.28 11.08 6.84
N ASN A 118 0.42 10.11 6.54
CA ASN A 118 -0.19 9.24 7.54
C ASN A 118 0.86 8.42 8.30
N SER A 119 1.88 7.90 7.60
CA SER A 119 2.98 7.14 8.20
C SER A 119 3.79 8.03 9.14
N PHE A 120 4.06 9.27 8.75
CA PHE A 120 4.70 10.23 9.64
C PHE A 120 3.87 10.46 10.91
N ASN A 121 2.57 10.70 10.76
CA ASN A 121 1.67 10.93 11.88
C ASN A 121 1.60 9.73 12.85
N GLU A 122 1.66 8.49 12.35
CA GLU A 122 1.75 7.29 13.20
C GLU A 122 3.01 7.27 14.08
N GLY A 123 4.10 7.89 13.64
CA GLY A 123 5.36 7.96 14.40
C GLY A 123 5.38 9.02 15.50
N VAL A 124 4.53 10.06 15.41
CA VAL A 124 4.57 11.22 16.31
C VAL A 124 4.28 10.84 17.77
N ALA A 125 3.17 10.16 18.04
CA ALA A 125 2.80 9.78 19.41
C ALA A 125 3.78 8.78 20.04
N PRO A 126 4.21 7.70 19.35
CA PRO A 126 5.28 6.83 19.84
C PRO A 126 6.59 7.58 20.13
N TYR A 127 6.98 8.54 19.29
CA TYR A 127 8.20 9.31 19.50
C TYR A 127 8.12 10.15 20.78
N ASN A 128 7.00 10.85 20.99
CA ASN A 128 6.77 11.67 22.18
C ASN A 128 6.72 10.83 23.47
N THR A 129 6.24 9.59 23.38
CA THR A 129 6.22 8.63 24.50
C THR A 129 7.50 7.80 24.60
N LYS A 130 8.54 8.14 23.83
CA LYS A 130 9.85 7.48 23.78
C LYS A 130 9.82 6.02 23.33
N ASN A 131 8.72 5.58 22.72
CA ASN A 131 8.68 4.32 21.98
C ASN A 131 9.34 4.51 20.61
N TYR A 132 10.67 4.60 20.63
CA TYR A 132 11.46 4.94 19.46
C TYR A 132 11.45 3.86 18.39
N GLU A 133 11.21 2.58 18.73
CA GLU A 133 11.15 1.49 17.75
C GLU A 133 9.93 1.64 16.83
N VAL A 134 8.75 1.89 17.42
CA VAL A 134 7.52 2.12 16.64
C VAL A 134 7.61 3.45 15.88
N ALA A 135 8.10 4.50 16.53
CA ALA A 135 8.32 5.79 15.86
C ALA A 135 9.26 5.67 14.65
N TYR A 136 10.38 4.97 14.83
CA TYR A 136 11.36 4.74 13.77
C TYR A 136 10.73 4.05 12.58
N THR A 137 9.99 2.95 12.82
CA THR A 137 9.31 2.19 11.78
C THR A 137 8.37 3.07 10.96
N ALA A 138 7.56 3.89 11.63
CA ALA A 138 6.59 4.76 10.99
C ALA A 138 7.23 5.92 10.19
N PHE A 139 8.21 6.61 10.78
CA PHE A 139 8.96 7.67 10.09
C PHE A 139 9.80 7.14 8.92
N ARG A 140 10.39 5.95 9.07
CA ARG A 140 11.15 5.31 8.01
C ARG A 140 10.26 4.94 6.84
N GLN A 141 9.06 4.39 7.10
CA GLN A 141 8.07 4.13 6.06
C GLN A 141 7.72 5.41 5.27
N ALA A 142 7.47 6.53 5.96
CA ALA A 142 7.23 7.82 5.29
C ALA A 142 8.40 8.24 4.38
N ALA A 143 9.64 8.18 4.87
CA ALA A 143 10.83 8.52 4.10
C ALA A 143 11.04 7.59 2.89
N ASP A 144 10.76 6.29 3.05
CA ASP A 144 10.88 5.29 1.98
C ASP A 144 9.83 5.51 0.88
N VAL A 145 8.61 5.95 1.24
CA VAL A 145 7.60 6.32 0.25
C VAL A 145 8.07 7.51 -0.60
N TYR A 146 8.67 8.54 -0.02
CA TYR A 146 9.21 9.66 -0.79
C TYR A 146 10.42 9.25 -1.66
N THR A 147 11.25 8.33 -1.17
CA THR A 147 12.34 7.74 -1.97
C THR A 147 11.76 7.03 -3.19
N TYR A 148 10.70 6.23 -3.00
CA TYR A 148 9.97 5.58 -4.10
C TYR A 148 9.35 6.59 -5.07
N ILE A 149 8.71 7.65 -4.55
CA ILE A 149 8.10 8.70 -5.37
C ILE A 149 9.14 9.36 -6.28
N ASN A 150 10.27 9.79 -5.71
CA ASN A 150 11.31 10.47 -6.49
C ASN A 150 11.85 9.58 -7.61
N LYS A 151 12.14 8.31 -7.29
CA LYS A 151 12.63 7.33 -8.26
C LYS A 151 11.60 7.05 -9.36
N THR A 152 10.34 6.84 -8.99
CA THR A 152 9.30 6.35 -9.91
C THR A 152 8.70 7.46 -10.77
N PHE A 153 8.57 8.66 -10.22
CA PHE A 153 7.93 9.79 -10.89
C PHE A 153 8.93 10.83 -11.41
N SER A 154 10.24 10.58 -11.24
CA SER A 154 11.31 11.52 -11.62
C SER A 154 11.11 12.90 -10.96
N LEU A 155 10.75 12.87 -9.68
CA LEU A 155 10.57 14.06 -8.85
C LEU A 155 11.78 14.21 -7.91
N ASP A 156 11.93 15.40 -7.35
CA ASP A 156 12.91 15.69 -6.31
C ASP A 156 12.25 16.27 -5.06
N VAL A 157 11.21 15.58 -4.58
CA VAL A 157 10.53 15.95 -3.35
C VAL A 157 11.35 15.45 -2.17
N VAL A 158 11.65 16.33 -1.23
CA VAL A 158 12.35 15.93 -0.01
C VAL A 158 11.42 16.12 1.18
N ASP A 159 11.03 15.01 1.80
CA ASP A 159 10.42 15.07 3.13
C ASP A 159 11.51 15.14 4.18
N THR A 160 11.99 16.35 4.38
CA THR A 160 12.99 16.69 5.40
C THR A 160 12.53 16.23 6.78
N THR A 161 11.23 16.37 7.07
CA THR A 161 10.70 16.12 8.41
C THR A 161 10.69 14.63 8.71
N ALA A 162 10.07 13.79 7.87
CA ALA A 162 10.03 12.35 8.09
C ALA A 162 11.44 11.74 8.13
N THR A 163 12.31 12.13 7.20
CA THR A 163 13.69 11.62 7.14
C THR A 163 14.49 12.02 8.38
N LEU A 164 14.36 13.26 8.84
CA LEU A 164 15.05 13.73 10.04
C LEU A 164 14.53 13.03 11.31
N TYR A 165 13.22 12.87 11.45
CA TYR A 165 12.64 12.17 12.60
C TYR A 165 12.98 10.68 12.60
N ALA A 166 13.05 10.04 11.43
CA ALA A 166 13.57 8.68 11.29
C ALA A 166 15.04 8.60 11.74
N ALA A 167 15.90 9.53 11.30
CA ALA A 167 17.32 9.55 11.67
C ALA A 167 17.52 9.78 13.18
N ASN A 168 16.72 10.67 13.77
CA ASN A 168 16.71 10.91 15.22
C ASN A 168 16.26 9.67 16.00
N ALA A 169 15.17 9.03 15.59
CA ALA A 169 14.68 7.81 16.23
C ALA A 169 15.72 6.66 16.12
N ALA A 170 16.33 6.47 14.94
CA ALA A 170 17.43 5.53 14.73
C ALA A 170 18.61 5.82 15.66
N THR A 171 18.98 7.09 15.85
CA THR A 171 20.04 7.51 16.78
C THR A 171 19.69 7.12 18.22
N LYS A 172 18.43 7.33 18.65
CA LYS A 172 17.96 6.93 19.99
C LYS A 172 17.97 5.41 20.20
N LEU A 173 17.78 4.65 19.11
CA LEU A 173 17.87 3.19 19.09
C LEU A 173 19.30 2.66 18.90
N LYS A 174 20.30 3.55 18.76
CA LYS A 174 21.70 3.19 18.45
C LYS A 174 21.87 2.49 17.09
N LYS A 175 20.92 2.65 16.17
CA LYS A 175 20.99 2.21 14.76
C LYS A 175 21.81 3.22 13.96
N TYR A 176 23.09 3.37 14.29
CA TYR A 176 23.91 4.49 13.80
C TYR A 176 24.16 4.46 12.30
N ASP A 177 24.29 3.29 11.69
CA ASP A 177 24.48 3.17 10.23
C ASP A 177 23.24 3.65 9.48
N GLU A 178 22.05 3.27 9.94
CA GLU A 178 20.77 3.72 9.39
C GLU A 178 20.58 5.23 9.60
N ALA A 179 20.88 5.74 10.80
CA ALA A 179 20.83 7.17 11.09
C ALA A 179 21.76 7.96 10.17
N LYS A 180 23.01 7.50 9.99
CA LYS A 180 23.99 8.13 9.11
C LYS A 180 23.51 8.16 7.67
N ALA A 181 22.95 7.06 7.16
CA ALA A 181 22.42 7.00 5.81
C ALA A 181 21.27 8.00 5.59
N LEU A 182 20.36 8.12 6.57
CA LEU A 182 19.26 9.08 6.53
C LEU A 182 19.75 10.54 6.56
N TYR A 183 20.71 10.86 7.44
CA TYR A 183 21.29 12.21 7.47
C TYR A 183 22.03 12.55 6.18
N GLN A 184 22.80 11.62 5.63
CA GLN A 184 23.52 11.84 4.37
C GLN A 184 22.53 12.13 3.23
N GLY A 185 21.41 11.39 3.16
CA GLY A 185 20.37 11.64 2.17
C GLY A 185 19.78 13.05 2.23
N LEU A 186 19.71 13.67 3.42
CA LEU A 186 19.29 15.07 3.57
C LEU A 186 20.36 16.05 3.08
N LEU A 187 21.63 15.79 3.42
CA LEU A 187 22.77 16.62 3.02
C LEU A 187 22.97 16.62 1.50
N ASP A 188 22.88 15.45 0.87
CA ASP A 188 23.06 15.30 -0.58
C ASP A 188 22.02 16.09 -1.40
N LYS A 189 20.85 16.32 -0.81
CA LYS A 189 19.75 17.11 -1.41
C LYS A 189 19.86 18.62 -1.09
N GLY A 190 20.98 19.08 -0.53
CA GLY A 190 21.22 20.49 -0.23
C GLY A 190 20.38 21.04 0.93
N ILE A 191 19.76 20.17 1.74
CA ILE A 191 18.99 20.57 2.91
C ILE A 191 19.94 20.61 4.11
N SER A 192 20.75 21.66 4.14
CA SER A 192 21.53 22.03 5.32
C SER A 192 20.64 22.84 6.27
N ARG A 193 20.61 22.47 7.54
CA ARG A 193 20.23 23.41 8.60
C ARG A 193 21.32 24.45 8.81
#